data_AF-A0A9Q9IN35-F1
#
_entry.id   AF-A0A9Q9IN35-F1
#
_cell.length_a   1.000
_cell.length_b   1.000
_cell.length_c   1.000
_cell.angle_alpha   90.00
_cell.angle_beta   90.00
_cell.angle_gamma   90.00
#
_symmetry.space_group_name_H-M   'P 1'
#
loop_
_entity.id
_entity.type
_entity.pdbx_description
1 polymer ?
#
loop_
_entity_poly.entity_id
_entity_poly.type
_entity_poly.pdbx_seq_one_letter_code
_entity_poly.pdbx_strand_id
1 'polypeptide(L)' 'MGTVLHAAGWRVEPTWCDRDETGARNWFLAVDPCGAEHWCTTSQLQELLHRHGLDIGDLAFTPPPPRLRDPDDGCE' A
#
# COMPACT_ATOMS: atom_id res chain seq x y z
N MET A 1 8.01 -8.50 -6.17
CA MET A 1 7.89 -7.05 -6.42
C MET A 1 6.41 -6.71 -6.27
N GLY A 2 6.03 -6.14 -5.13
CA GLY A 2 4.63 -5.77 -4.85
C GLY A 2 4.33 -4.38 -5.39
N THR A 3 3.15 -4.22 -5.98
CA THR A 3 2.58 -2.92 -6.29
C THR A 3 2.35 -2.13 -5.02
N VAL A 4 2.81 -0.90 -4.94
CA VAL A 4 2.44 0.01 -3.83
C VAL A 4 1.29 0.90 -4.30
N LEU A 5 0.23 0.96 -3.51
CA LEU A 5 -0.92 1.82 -3.75
C LEU A 5 -0.93 2.97 -2.73
N HIS A 6 -1.28 4.18 -3.17
CA HIS A 6 -1.31 5.34 -2.28
C HIS A 6 -2.66 6.10 -2.34
N ALA A 7 -3.13 6.57 -1.19
CA ALA A 7 -4.26 7.50 -1.07
C ALA A 7 -4.08 8.39 0.17
N ALA A 8 -4.16 9.72 0.02
CA ALA A 8 -4.11 10.68 1.14
C ALA A 8 -2.98 10.44 2.17
N GLY A 9 -1.78 10.07 1.71
CA GLY A 9 -0.62 9.79 2.57
C GLY A 9 -0.54 8.36 3.12
N TRP A 10 -1.54 7.51 2.84
CA TRP A 10 -1.46 6.09 3.09
C TRP A 10 -0.59 5.38 2.05
N ARG A 11 0.10 4.33 2.48
CA ARG A 11 0.82 3.38 1.63
C ARG A 11 0.25 2.00 1.84
N VAL A 12 -0.20 1.33 0.80
CA VAL A 12 -0.78 -0.01 0.89
C VAL A 12 0.01 -0.96 0.00
N GLU A 13 0.46 -2.07 0.58
CA GLU A 13 1.26 -3.08 -0.08
C GLU A 13 0.56 -4.44 0.00
N PRO A 14 0.29 -5.12 -1.13
CA PRO A 14 -0.18 -6.50 -1.14
C PRO A 14 0.98 -7.40 -0.70
N THR A 15 0.81 -8.08 0.41
CA THR A 15 1.87 -8.87 1.04
C THR A 15 1.74 -10.35 0.72
N TRP A 16 0.54 -10.91 0.85
CA TRP A 16 0.33 -12.34 0.70
C TRP A 16 -1.09 -12.67 0.26
N CYS A 17 -1.24 -13.81 -0.42
CA CYS A 17 -2.54 -14.40 -0.71
C CYS A 17 -2.53 -15.80 -0.11
N ASP A 18 -3.38 -16.00 0.91
CA ASP A 18 -3.65 -17.33 1.44
C ASP A 18 -4.85 -17.92 0.70
N ARG A 19 -4.92 -19.24 0.58
CA ARG A 19 -6.06 -19.93 0.00
C ARG A 19 -6.53 -21.02 0.95
N ASP A 20 -7.49 -20.66 1.79
CA ASP A 20 -8.19 -21.59 2.67
C ASP A 20 -9.37 -22.27 1.94
N GLU A 21 -10.06 -23.18 2.65
CA GLU A 21 -11.31 -23.82 2.23
C GLU A 21 -12.42 -22.81 1.84
N THR A 22 -12.33 -21.57 2.32
CA THR A 22 -13.28 -20.48 2.04
C THR A 22 -12.93 -19.65 0.80
N GLY A 23 -11.76 -19.88 0.18
CA GLY A 23 -11.30 -19.19 -1.01
C GLY A 23 -10.00 -18.41 -0.80
N ALA A 24 -9.59 -17.66 -1.83
CA ALA A 24 -8.38 -16.85 -1.78
C ALA A 24 -8.60 -15.59 -0.92
N ARG A 25 -7.77 -15.42 0.11
CA ARG A 25 -7.74 -14.27 1.01
C ARG A 25 -6.48 -13.46 0.74
N ASN A 26 -6.67 -12.23 0.28
CA ASN A 26 -5.57 -11.29 0.08
C ASN A 26 -5.30 -10.50 1.36
N TRP A 27 -4.03 -10.43 1.72
CA TRP A 27 -3.49 -9.66 2.83
C TRP A 27 -2.72 -8.44 2.31
N PHE A 28 -2.90 -7.34 3.03
CA PHE A 28 -2.30 -6.05 2.75
C PHE A 28 -1.63 -5.52 4.01
N LEU A 29 -0.48 -4.87 3.81
CA LEU A 29 0.14 -4.00 4.79
C LEU A 29 -0.23 -2.57 4.44
N ALA A 30 -1.06 -1.93 5.26
CA ALA A 30 -1.39 -0.52 5.13
C ALA A 30 -0.58 0.29 6.16
N VAL A 31 0.19 1.26 5.68
CA VAL A 31 0.92 2.23 6.50
C VAL A 31 0.16 3.54 6.45
N ASP A 32 -0.24 4.04 7.60
CA ASP A 32 -0.97 5.30 7.73
C ASP A 32 -0.02 6.52 7.58
N PRO A 33 -0.53 7.75 7.39
CA PRO A 33 0.31 8.94 7.22
C PRO A 33 1.17 9.30 8.44
N CYS A 34 0.89 8.75 9.62
CA CYS A 34 1.72 8.87 10.81
C CYS A 34 2.84 7.81 10.85
N GLY A 35 2.86 6.87 9.90
CA GLY A 35 3.85 5.79 9.79
C GLY A 35 3.48 4.53 10.56
N ALA A 36 2.25 4.40 11.09
CA ALA A 36 1.84 3.19 11.78
C ALA A 36 1.36 2.11 10.80
N GLU A 37 1.73 0.87 11.10
CA GLU A 37 1.52 -0.30 10.24
C GLU A 37 0.25 -1.07 10.65
N HIS A 38 -0.58 -1.40 9.67
CA HIS A 38 -1.85 -2.10 9.82
C HIS A 38 -1.92 -3.30 8.88
N TRP A 39 -1.92 -4.50 9.43
CA TRP A 39 -2.09 -5.74 8.67
C TRP A 39 -3.57 -6.05 8.53
N CYS A 40 -4.06 -6.06 7.30
CA CYS A 40 -5.49 -6.16 7.02
C CYS A 40 -5.78 -6.97 5.75
N THR A 41 -6.90 -7.68 5.76
CA THR A 41 -7.50 -8.30 4.56
C THR A 41 -8.16 -7.23 3.68
N THR A 42 -8.57 -7.57 2.45
CA THR A 42 -9.28 -6.63 1.56
C THR A 42 -10.46 -5.92 2.26
N SER A 43 -11.32 -6.67 2.95
CA SER A 43 -12.49 -6.10 3.64
C SER A 43 -12.08 -5.19 4.79
N GLN A 44 -11.09 -5.61 5.59
CA GLN A 44 -10.58 -4.80 6.71
C GLN A 44 -9.88 -3.53 6.23
N LEU A 45 -9.16 -3.60 5.10
CA LEU A 45 -8.55 -2.44 4.47
C LEU A 45 -9.62 -1.45 4.01
N GLN A 46 -10.69 -1.94 3.39
CA GLN A 46 -11.82 -1.09 2.98
C GLN A 46 -12.46 -0.40 4.19
N GLU A 47 -12.75 -1.14 5.26
CA GLU A 47 -13.29 -0.57 6.51
C GLU A 47 -12.31 0.40 7.19
N LEU A 48 -11.01 0.14 7.13
CA LEU A 48 -9.98 1.04 7.64
C LEU A 48 -10.00 2.36 6.86
N LEU A 49 -9.93 2.31 5.53
CA LEU A 49 -9.96 3.50 4.68
C LEU A 49 -11.27 4.28 4.84
N HIS A 50 -12.43 3.59 4.87
CA HIS A 50 -13.73 4.25 5.06
C HIS A 50 -13.83 5.00 6.38
N ARG A 51 -13.24 4.49 7.48
CA ARG A 51 -13.18 5.20 8.76
C ARG A 51 -12.39 6.51 8.68
N HIS A 52 -11.47 6.60 7.74
CA HIS A 52 -10.69 7.81 7.45
C HIS A 52 -11.27 8.65 6.30
N GLY A 53 -12.47 8.31 5.82
CA GLY A 53 -13.13 9.03 4.72
C GLY A 53 -12.54 8.76 3.34
N LEU A 54 -11.79 7.66 3.19
CA LEU A 54 -11.15 7.23 1.94
C LEU A 54 -11.86 5.98 1.40
N ASP A 55 -11.84 5.81 0.08
CA ASP A 55 -12.33 4.58 -0.54
C ASP A 55 -11.16 3.76 -1.08
N ILE A 56 -11.29 2.43 -1.12
CA ILE A 56 -10.25 1.56 -1.70
C ILE A 56 -10.05 1.85 -3.20
N GLY A 57 -11.06 2.40 -3.89
CA GLY A 57 -10.94 2.88 -5.26
C GLY A 57 -10.12 4.17 -5.41
N ASP A 58 -9.89 4.92 -4.32
CA ASP A 58 -9.05 6.12 -4.30
C ASP A 58 -7.55 5.78 -4.27
N LEU A 59 -7.23 4.51 -3.98
CA LEU A 59 -5.86 4.00 -4.01
C LEU A 59 -5.30 4.05 -5.43
N ALA A 60 -4.55 5.11 -5.72
CA ALA A 60 -3.85 5.25 -6.98
C ALA A 60 -2.64 4.32 -7.00
N PHE A 61 -2.48 3.60 -8.10
CA PHE A 61 -1.25 2.88 -8.43
C PHE A 61 -0.19 3.93 -8.74
N THR A 62 0.53 4.37 -7.70
CA THR A 62 1.61 5.32 -7.87
C THR A 62 2.89 4.50 -8.01
N PRO A 63 3.55 4.53 -9.17
CA PRO A 63 4.92 4.04 -9.22
C PRO A 63 5.72 4.81 -8.16
N PRO A 64 6.68 4.16 -7.47
CA PRO A 64 7.52 4.87 -6.51
C PRO A 64 8.06 6.13 -7.18
N PRO A 65 8.10 7.29 -6.48
CA PRO A 65 8.70 8.49 -7.06
C PRO A 65 10.07 8.06 -7.60
N PRO A 66 10.40 8.43 -8.85
CA PRO A 66 11.71 8.06 -9.39
C PRO A 66 12.72 8.48 -8.35
N ARG A 67 13.55 7.54 -7.88
CA ARG A 67 14.64 7.88 -6.96
C ARG A 67 15.32 9.07 -7.62
N LEU A 68 15.25 10.24 -6.99
CA LEU A 68 16.07 11.36 -7.41
C LEU A 68 17.47 10.76 -7.43
N ARG A 69 18.06 10.60 -8.62
CA ARG A 69 19.49 10.32 -8.69
C ARG A 69 20.08 11.49 -7.93
N ASP A 70 20.68 11.23 -6.77
CA ASP A 70 21.50 12.22 -6.10
C ASP A 70 22.42 12.82 -7.16
N PRO A 71 22.42 14.15 -7.37
CA PRO A 71 23.38 14.79 -8.23
C PRO A 71 24.73 14.88 -7.48
N ASP A 72 25.36 13.73 -7.27
CA ASP A 72 26.74 13.56 -6.79
C ASP A 72 27.11 12.12 -7.20
N ASP A 73 28.03 11.85 -8.13
CA ASP A 73 29.41 12.30 -8.20
C ASP A 73 29.89 12.18 -9.66
N GLY A 74 30.61 13.19 -10.14
CA GLY A 74 31.30 13.11 -11.41
C GLY A 74 32.59 12.32 -11.27
N CYS A 75 32.87 11.45 -12.25
CA CYS A 75 34.16 10.91 -12.72
C CYS A 75 33.99 9.42 -13.07
N GLU A 76 33.76 9.10 -14.33
CA GLU A 76 34.82 8.65 -15.26
C GLU A 76 34.32 8.64 -16.72
#